data_AF-A0A397ULK4-F1
#
_entry.id   AF-A0A397ULK4-F1
#
_cell.length_a   1.000
_cell.length_b   1.000
_cell.length_c   1.000
_cell.angle_alpha   90.00
_cell.angle_beta   90.00
_cell.angle_gamma   90.00
#
_symmetry.space_group_name_H-M   'P 1'
#
loop_
_entity.id
_entity.type
_entity.pdbx_description
1 polymer ?
#
loop_
_entity_poly.entity_id
_entity_poly.type
_entity_poly.pdbx_seq_one_letter_code
_entity_poly.pdbx_strand_id
1 'polypeptide(L)'
;MTAKHLEKLSVDYLELLNDKEDFNIIINVGESPNTKIFRAHSNVLRYRSLYFRNKLENTVKNENNIKTINLKHISFQQFEVIIKYIYGGVVFLENQETSFIFELMFIASEFLLEELTKDIENHLIETKANWFRLNFMRIYQKSFQNNQFQNLQKWCNDFLVKYPNKIFDSEDITSLQENALVSLIKRDDLQMEEIKIWKYIIKWGIAQNPDLSLDGLENWTNDNFLSLKNRLKSCLPHVRYFQISGYDIVDYVQPYHQILDRNLWDDIMKRAVNPNRQISSIILPPRTKLTATLPTRTM
;
A
#
# COMPACT_ATOMS: atom_id res chain seq x y z
N MET A 1 11.41 34.98 -28.51
CA MET A 1 12.55 34.23 -27.95
C MET A 1 12.29 34.01 -26.47
N THR A 2 12.42 32.78 -25.98
CA THR A 2 12.23 32.46 -24.56
C THR A 2 13.54 31.93 -23.99
N ALA A 3 14.20 32.71 -23.12
CA ALA A 3 15.37 32.27 -22.37
C ALA A 3 14.93 31.75 -21.00
N LYS A 4 15.37 30.54 -20.62
CA LYS A 4 15.03 29.91 -19.34
C LYS A 4 16.27 29.85 -18.46
N HIS A 5 16.22 30.44 -17.26
CA HIS A 5 17.33 30.47 -16.29
C HIS A 5 16.95 29.75 -14.99
N LEU A 6 16.34 28.56 -15.10
CA LEU A 6 15.74 27.85 -13.96
C LEU A 6 16.78 27.27 -12.99
N GLU A 7 17.95 26.85 -13.49
CA GLU A 7 19.02 26.30 -12.66
C GLU A 7 19.58 27.34 -11.68
N LYS A 8 19.90 28.55 -12.18
CA LYS A 8 20.38 29.65 -11.33
C LYS A 8 19.32 30.06 -10.32
N LEU A 9 18.05 30.18 -10.74
CA LEU A 9 16.94 30.44 -9.83
C LEU A 9 16.84 29.40 -8.70
N SER A 10 16.95 28.11 -9.03
CA SER A 10 16.97 27.03 -8.04
C SER A 10 18.11 27.19 -7.02
N VAL A 11 19.33 27.49 -7.50
CA VAL A 11 20.49 27.74 -6.64
C VAL A 11 20.26 28.94 -5.73
N ASP A 12 19.73 30.05 -6.26
CA ASP A 12 19.44 31.27 -5.49
C ASP A 12 18.43 30.98 -4.36
N TYR A 13 17.42 30.14 -4.59
CA TYR A 13 16.49 29.72 -3.52
C TYR A 13 17.13 28.78 -2.50
N LEU A 14 18.07 27.92 -2.90
CA LEU A 14 18.83 27.10 -1.94
C LEU A 14 19.77 27.96 -1.08
N GLU A 15 20.34 29.03 -1.63
CA GLU A 15 21.09 30.03 -0.88
C GLU A 15 20.16 30.74 0.13
N LEU A 16 18.97 31.17 -0.30
CA LEU A 16 17.94 31.75 0.58
C LEU A 16 17.54 30.81 1.73
N LEU A 17 17.46 29.49 1.50
CA LEU A 17 17.17 28.53 2.58
C LEU A 17 18.27 28.50 3.66
N ASN A 18 19.53 28.72 3.28
CA ASN A 18 20.65 28.76 4.22
C ASN A 18 20.81 30.12 4.88
N ASP A 19 20.20 31.15 4.30
CA ASP A 19 20.12 32.47 4.89
C ASP A 19 19.34 32.43 6.21
N LYS A 20 19.78 33.24 7.17
CA LYS A 20 19.15 33.40 8.48
C LYS A 20 18.33 34.69 8.56
N GLU A 21 18.27 35.45 7.48
CA GLU A 21 17.47 36.67 7.35
C GLU A 21 16.03 36.35 6.90
N ASP A 22 15.08 37.24 7.22
CA ASP A 22 13.68 37.27 6.77
C ASP A 22 12.81 36.00 6.92
N PHE A 23 13.32 34.96 7.59
CA PHE A 23 12.54 33.77 7.91
C PHE A 23 11.34 34.13 8.79
N ASN A 24 10.19 33.54 8.50
CA ASN A 24 8.97 33.70 9.29
C ASN A 24 8.36 32.38 9.75
N ILE A 25 9.04 31.26 9.45
CA ILE A 25 8.69 29.91 9.89
C ILE A 25 9.87 29.28 10.63
N ILE A 26 9.57 28.64 11.76
CA ILE A 26 10.46 27.71 12.45
C ILE A 26 9.85 26.31 12.34
N ILE A 27 10.66 25.33 11.93
CA ILE A 27 10.25 23.91 11.86
C ILE A 27 11.18 23.10 12.75
N ASN A 28 10.64 22.58 13.84
CA ASN A 28 11.34 21.66 14.73
C ASN A 28 11.13 20.24 14.23
N VAL A 29 12.21 19.55 13.86
CA VAL A 29 12.17 18.22 13.26
C VAL A 29 12.86 17.21 14.18
N GLY A 30 12.29 16.00 14.25
CA GLY A 30 12.77 14.91 15.07
C GLY A 30 12.30 14.97 16.53
N GLU A 31 12.75 14.01 17.32
CA GLU A 31 12.47 13.92 18.75
C GLU A 31 13.78 13.86 19.55
N SER A 32 13.76 14.41 20.77
CA SER A 32 14.95 14.48 21.64
C SER A 32 15.55 13.07 21.84
N PRO A 33 16.87 12.89 21.69
CA PRO A 33 17.92 13.92 21.54
C PRO A 33 18.23 14.32 20.08
N ASN A 34 17.59 13.70 19.08
CA ASN A 34 17.91 13.87 17.66
C ASN A 34 17.01 14.91 16.99
N THR A 35 17.10 16.16 17.44
CA THR A 35 16.31 17.28 16.89
C THR A 35 17.15 18.25 16.07
N LYS A 36 16.53 18.88 15.07
CA LYS A 36 17.11 19.99 14.32
C LYS A 36 16.06 21.05 14.06
N ILE A 37 16.48 22.31 14.15
CA ILE A 37 15.62 23.47 13.87
C ILE A 37 15.92 23.97 12.46
N PHE A 38 14.88 24.09 11.64
CA PHE A 38 14.95 24.67 10.32
C PHE A 38 14.24 26.04 10.33
N ARG A 39 14.89 27.03 9.71
CA ARG A 39 14.30 28.34 9.44
C ARG A 39 13.86 28.38 8.00
N ALA A 40 12.66 28.89 7.73
CA ALA A 40 12.07 28.85 6.40
C ALA A 40 11.11 30.01 6.14
N HIS A 41 10.70 30.11 4.87
CA HIS A 41 9.87 31.17 4.32
C HIS A 41 8.50 30.61 3.95
N SER A 42 7.45 31.20 4.52
CA SER A 42 6.07 30.75 4.34
C SER A 42 5.61 30.82 2.88
N ASN A 43 6.05 31.81 2.12
CA ASN A 43 5.73 31.94 0.69
C ASN A 43 6.23 30.71 -0.10
N VAL A 44 7.50 30.32 0.04
CA VAL A 44 8.05 29.16 -0.67
C VAL A 44 7.30 27.89 -0.27
N LEU A 45 7.15 27.63 1.03
CA LEU A 45 6.47 26.43 1.54
C LEU A 45 5.03 26.31 1.03
N ARG A 46 4.24 27.38 1.11
CA ARG A 46 2.80 27.37 0.74
C ARG A 46 2.57 27.17 -0.76
N TYR A 47 3.48 27.63 -1.62
CA TYR A 47 3.34 27.47 -3.07
C TYR A 47 3.86 26.13 -3.57
N ARG A 48 4.81 25.52 -2.86
CA ARG A 48 5.44 24.26 -3.25
C ARG A 48 4.80 23.02 -2.61
N SER A 49 4.02 23.19 -1.54
CA SER A 49 3.36 22.08 -0.84
C SER A 49 1.99 22.50 -0.32
N LEU A 50 0.95 21.77 -0.74
CA LEU A 50 -0.40 21.95 -0.22
C LEU A 50 -0.49 21.59 1.27
N TYR A 51 0.29 20.61 1.73
CA TYR A 51 0.40 20.28 3.15
C TYR A 51 0.83 21.52 3.96
N PHE A 52 1.94 22.16 3.57
CA PHE A 52 2.41 23.35 4.27
C PHE A 52 1.47 24.54 4.11
N ARG A 53 0.77 24.67 2.97
CA ARG A 53 -0.30 25.67 2.80
C ARG A 53 -1.36 25.55 3.90
N ASN A 54 -1.96 24.37 4.02
CA ASN A 54 -3.04 24.11 4.98
C ASN A 54 -2.52 24.15 6.42
N LYS A 55 -1.33 23.61 6.68
CA LYS A 55 -0.70 23.63 8.01
C LYS A 55 -0.44 25.06 8.48
N LEU A 56 0.10 25.90 7.60
CA LEU A 56 0.44 27.28 7.93
C LEU A 56 -0.76 28.22 7.98
N GLU A 57 -1.90 27.88 7.38
CA GLU A 57 -3.14 28.64 7.56
C GLU A 57 -3.62 28.55 9.02
N ASN A 58 -3.60 27.35 9.58
CA ASN A 58 -4.08 27.05 10.93
C ASN A 58 -3.05 27.31 12.05
N THR A 59 -1.80 27.62 11.72
CA THR A 59 -0.75 27.86 12.73
C THR A 59 -0.77 29.31 13.21
N VAL A 60 -0.82 29.52 14.53
CA VAL A 60 -0.81 30.86 15.16
C VAL A 60 0.61 31.45 15.14
N LYS A 61 0.72 32.77 14.95
CA LYS A 61 1.99 33.50 15.05
C LYS A 61 2.33 33.79 16.52
N ASN A 62 3.61 33.75 16.86
CA ASN A 62 4.08 34.27 18.14
C ASN A 62 4.21 35.81 18.13
N GLU A 63 4.68 36.38 19.24
CA GLU A 63 4.91 37.82 19.42
C GLU A 63 5.84 38.44 18.36
N ASN A 64 6.78 37.65 17.84
CA ASN A 64 7.70 38.05 16.77
C ASN A 64 7.15 37.80 15.36
N ASN A 65 5.86 37.56 15.21
CA ASN A 65 5.20 37.21 13.93
C ASN A 65 5.68 35.90 13.28
N ILE A 66 6.38 35.03 14.02
CA ILE A 66 6.91 33.74 13.54
C ILE A 66 5.91 32.64 13.82
N LYS A 67 5.73 31.72 12.86
CA LYS A 67 4.95 30.49 13.04
C LYS A 67 5.87 29.29 13.30
N THR A 68 5.50 28.41 14.22
CA THR A 68 6.28 27.22 14.56
C THR A 68 5.53 25.94 14.21
N ILE A 69 6.20 25.03 13.50
CA ILE A 69 5.71 23.68 13.17
C ILE A 69 6.59 22.64 13.87
N ASN A 70 5.99 21.57 14.40
CA ASN A 70 6.72 20.44 14.97
C ASN A 70 6.46 19.18 14.13
N LEU A 71 7.53 18.50 13.72
CA LEU A 71 7.54 17.29 12.90
C LEU A 71 8.37 16.21 13.61
N LYS A 72 7.81 15.64 14.68
CA LYS A 72 8.55 14.74 15.57
C LYS A 72 8.85 13.37 14.95
N HIS A 73 7.99 12.90 14.06
CA HIS A 73 8.07 11.57 13.45
C HIS A 73 9.03 11.47 12.25
N ILE A 74 9.64 12.59 11.85
CA ILE A 74 10.53 12.69 10.69
C ILE A 74 11.95 12.96 11.18
N SER A 75 12.94 12.25 10.63
CA SER A 75 14.34 12.54 10.92
C SER A 75 14.79 13.85 10.27
N PHE A 76 15.74 14.56 10.88
CA PHE A 76 16.24 15.80 10.30
C PHE A 76 16.94 15.56 8.95
N GLN A 77 17.54 14.38 8.73
CA GLN A 77 18.16 14.01 7.46
C GLN A 77 17.11 13.89 6.35
N GLN A 78 15.98 13.22 6.61
CA GLN A 78 14.89 13.12 5.64
C GLN A 78 14.29 14.50 5.36
N PHE A 79 14.05 15.30 6.40
CA PHE A 79 13.50 16.64 6.21
C PHE A 79 14.46 17.57 5.46
N GLU A 80 15.77 17.43 5.65
CA GLU A 80 16.77 18.20 4.91
C GLU A 80 16.69 17.95 3.40
N VAL A 81 16.40 16.72 2.99
CA VAL A 81 16.15 16.38 1.57
C VAL A 81 14.86 17.03 1.08
N ILE A 82 13.77 16.92 1.85
CA ILE A 82 12.47 17.52 1.51
C ILE A 82 12.56 19.04 1.37
N ILE A 83 13.18 19.73 2.32
CA ILE A 83 13.23 21.19 2.32
C ILE A 83 14.10 21.71 1.16
N LYS A 84 15.19 21.01 0.82
CA LYS A 84 15.99 21.32 -0.37
C LYS A 84 15.19 21.11 -1.67
N TYR A 85 14.38 20.05 -1.76
CA TYR A 85 13.45 19.88 -2.88
C TYR A 85 12.42 21.01 -2.98
N ILE A 86 11.85 21.43 -1.84
CA ILE A 86 10.86 22.50 -1.82
C ILE A 86 11.46 23.80 -2.37
N TYR A 87 12.70 24.15 -1.99
CA TYR A 87 13.34 25.39 -2.43
C TYR A 87 13.98 25.30 -3.82
N GLY A 88 14.83 24.30 -4.05
CA GLY A 88 15.60 24.17 -5.29
C GLY A 88 14.97 23.24 -6.33
N GLY A 89 13.98 22.43 -5.98
CA GLY A 89 13.45 21.43 -6.91
C GLY A 89 14.45 20.32 -7.27
N VAL A 90 15.51 20.15 -6.47
CA VAL A 90 16.57 19.15 -6.68
C VAL A 90 16.64 18.18 -5.51
N VAL A 91 16.93 16.92 -5.80
CA VAL A 91 17.07 15.84 -4.82
C VAL A 91 18.31 15.02 -5.13
N PHE A 92 19.17 14.82 -4.14
CA PHE A 92 20.40 14.05 -4.27
C PHE A 92 20.27 12.74 -3.48
N LEU A 93 20.08 11.61 -4.19
CA LEU A 93 19.83 10.30 -3.58
C LEU A 93 20.96 9.28 -3.78
N GLU A 94 21.98 9.59 -4.59
CA GLU A 94 23.01 8.64 -5.05
C GLU A 94 23.75 7.93 -3.91
N ASN A 95 23.99 8.62 -2.79
CA ASN A 95 24.73 8.10 -1.64
C ASN A 95 23.83 7.66 -0.48
N GLN A 96 22.50 7.60 -0.68
CA GLN A 96 21.56 7.23 0.37
C GLN A 96 21.26 5.74 0.35
N GLU A 97 21.05 5.16 1.54
CA GLU A 97 20.60 3.78 1.66
C GLU A 97 19.22 3.59 1.02
N THR A 98 18.96 2.42 0.44
CA THR A 98 17.65 2.14 -0.19
C THR A 98 16.50 2.20 0.82
N SER A 99 16.73 1.79 2.06
CA SER A 99 15.80 1.94 3.19
C SER A 99 15.44 3.41 3.43
N PHE A 100 16.44 4.30 3.42
CA PHE A 100 16.25 5.74 3.59
C PHE A 100 15.41 6.32 2.45
N ILE A 101 15.74 5.99 1.21
CA ILE A 101 15.01 6.46 0.02
C ILE A 101 13.56 5.95 0.05
N PHE A 102 13.35 4.70 0.42
CA PHE A 102 12.02 4.11 0.57
C PHE A 102 11.17 4.85 1.61
N GLU A 103 11.72 5.17 2.79
CA GLU A 103 10.99 5.96 3.79
C GLU A 103 10.76 7.42 3.35
N LEU A 104 11.72 8.02 2.64
CA LEU A 104 11.59 9.36 2.09
C LEU A 104 10.41 9.49 1.12
N MET A 105 10.12 8.44 0.34
CA MET A 105 8.95 8.39 -0.55
C MET A 105 7.64 8.64 0.20
N PHE A 106 7.46 8.03 1.38
CA PHE A 106 6.26 8.21 2.19
C PHE A 106 6.18 9.62 2.80
N ILE A 107 7.32 10.20 3.17
CA ILE A 107 7.38 11.56 3.68
C ILE A 107 7.06 12.58 2.58
N ALA A 108 7.55 12.37 1.35
CA ALA A 108 7.19 13.20 0.20
C ALA A 108 5.68 13.15 -0.07
N SER A 109 5.09 11.95 0.03
CA SER A 109 3.64 11.74 -0.06
C SER A 109 2.88 12.46 1.05
N GLU A 110 3.33 12.37 2.31
CA GLU A 110 2.72 13.09 3.46
C GLU A 110 2.69 14.61 3.22
N PHE A 111 3.76 15.16 2.65
CA PHE A 111 3.86 16.57 2.31
C PHE A 111 3.18 16.96 1.00
N LEU A 112 2.46 16.04 0.37
CA LEU A 112 1.73 16.24 -0.89
C LEU A 112 2.67 16.74 -2.01
N LEU A 113 3.87 16.16 -2.08
CA LEU A 113 4.88 16.43 -3.11
C LEU A 113 4.78 15.35 -4.19
N GLU A 114 3.73 15.41 -5.02
CA GLU A 114 3.36 14.33 -5.96
C GLU A 114 4.45 14.00 -6.97
N GLU A 115 5.09 15.00 -7.57
CA GLU A 115 6.20 14.83 -8.53
C GLU A 115 7.35 14.05 -7.91
N LEU A 116 7.86 14.51 -6.76
CA LEU A 116 8.92 13.85 -6.02
C LEU A 116 8.55 12.41 -5.61
N THR A 117 7.33 12.23 -5.13
CA THR A 117 6.84 10.91 -4.70
C THR A 117 6.90 9.92 -5.86
N LYS A 118 6.42 10.33 -7.04
CA LYS A 118 6.41 9.51 -8.25
C LYS A 118 7.82 9.22 -8.77
N ASP A 119 8.71 10.21 -8.74
CA ASP A 119 10.10 10.03 -9.18
C ASP A 119 10.85 9.04 -8.29
N ILE A 120 10.68 9.14 -6.97
CA ILE A 120 11.28 8.18 -6.02
C ILE A 120 10.68 6.79 -6.20
N GLU A 121 9.35 6.68 -6.32
CA GLU A 121 8.65 5.40 -6.51
C GLU A 121 9.19 4.66 -7.75
N ASN A 122 9.27 5.35 -8.89
CA ASN A 122 9.78 4.78 -10.14
C ASN A 122 11.26 4.38 -10.01
N HIS A 123 12.10 5.26 -9.46
CA HIS A 123 13.52 4.97 -9.27
C HIS A 123 13.75 3.69 -8.44
N LEU A 124 12.99 3.52 -7.35
CA LEU A 124 13.09 2.34 -6.49
C LEU A 124 12.64 1.06 -7.22
N ILE A 125 11.52 1.12 -7.94
CA ILE A 125 10.99 -0.02 -8.71
C ILE A 125 11.98 -0.47 -9.80
N GLU A 126 12.56 0.48 -10.53
CA GLU A 126 13.45 0.22 -11.66
C GLU A 126 14.82 -0.28 -11.22
N THR A 127 15.37 0.28 -10.14
CA THR A 127 16.79 0.07 -9.79
C THR A 127 17.01 -0.83 -8.57
N LYS A 128 15.99 -1.04 -7.71
CA LYS A 128 16.15 -1.70 -6.40
C LYS A 128 15.32 -3.00 -6.26
N ALA A 129 15.00 -3.67 -7.36
CA ALA A 129 14.20 -4.90 -7.37
C ALA A 129 14.70 -5.99 -6.41
N ASN A 130 16.02 -6.17 -6.24
CA ASN A 130 16.58 -7.14 -5.29
C ASN A 130 16.27 -6.77 -3.83
N TRP A 131 16.44 -5.50 -3.46
CA TRP A 131 16.09 -5.02 -2.13
C TRP A 131 14.59 -5.17 -1.87
N PHE A 132 13.76 -4.92 -2.89
CA PHE A 132 12.32 -5.09 -2.80
C PHE A 132 11.91 -6.54 -2.50
N ARG A 133 12.55 -7.51 -3.16
CA ARG A 133 12.29 -8.93 -2.91
C ARG A 133 12.68 -9.36 -1.49
N LEU A 134 13.77 -8.82 -0.95
CA LEU A 134 14.22 -9.11 0.42
C LEU A 134 13.32 -8.46 1.49
N ASN A 135 12.74 -7.30 1.19
CA ASN A 135 11.91 -6.53 2.11
C ASN A 135 10.41 -6.58 1.75
N PHE A 136 10.01 -7.61 1.00
CA PHE A 136 8.74 -7.63 0.28
C PHE A 136 7.54 -7.39 1.20
N MET A 137 7.46 -8.08 2.33
CA MET A 137 6.29 -8.03 3.22
C MET A 137 6.06 -6.62 3.77
N ARG A 138 7.13 -5.97 4.24
CA ARG A 138 7.13 -4.57 4.70
C ARG A 138 6.70 -3.61 3.59
N ILE A 139 7.23 -3.79 2.38
CA ILE A 139 6.92 -2.93 1.23
C ILE A 139 5.47 -3.08 0.85
N TYR A 140 4.98 -4.32 0.76
CA TYR A 140 3.60 -4.62 0.41
C TYR A 140 2.64 -3.98 1.41
N GLN A 141 2.80 -4.22 2.72
CA GLN A 141 1.98 -3.58 3.75
C GLN A 141 2.00 -2.06 3.65
N LYS A 142 3.18 -1.43 3.59
CA LYS A 142 3.27 0.03 3.52
C LYS A 142 2.65 0.60 2.24
N SER A 143 2.81 -0.07 1.10
CA SER A 143 2.26 0.38 -0.18
C SER A 143 0.73 0.46 -0.16
N PHE A 144 0.05 -0.41 0.60
CA PHE A 144 -1.40 -0.42 0.70
C PHE A 144 -1.96 0.46 1.83
N GLN A 145 -1.11 1.04 2.68
CA GLN A 145 -1.53 2.04 3.69
C GLN A 145 -2.01 3.35 3.05
N ASN A 146 -1.57 3.64 1.82
CA ASN A 146 -1.94 4.84 1.09
C ASN A 146 -2.18 4.52 -0.40
N ASN A 147 -3.30 5.02 -0.94
CA ASN A 147 -3.69 4.79 -2.33
C ASN A 147 -2.84 5.55 -3.36
N GLN A 148 -1.88 6.37 -2.93
CA GLN A 148 -0.99 7.12 -3.83
C GLN A 148 0.09 6.24 -4.48
N PHE A 149 0.44 5.08 -3.90
CA PHE A 149 1.53 4.22 -4.38
C PHE A 149 1.08 3.15 -5.38
N GLN A 150 0.34 3.55 -6.41
CA GLN A 150 -0.29 2.60 -7.34
C GLN A 150 0.73 1.79 -8.16
N ASN A 151 1.88 2.38 -8.53
CA ASN A 151 2.90 1.66 -9.28
C ASN A 151 3.57 0.61 -8.40
N LEU A 152 3.82 0.94 -7.13
CA LEU A 152 4.38 0.02 -6.15
C LEU A 152 3.41 -1.12 -5.83
N GLN A 153 2.13 -0.81 -5.60
CA GLN A 153 1.08 -1.82 -5.40
C GLN A 153 0.99 -2.76 -6.61
N LYS A 154 1.02 -2.21 -7.83
CA LYS A 154 1.04 -2.98 -9.07
C LYS A 154 2.27 -3.89 -9.16
N TRP A 155 3.47 -3.35 -8.90
CA TRP A 155 4.71 -4.13 -8.91
C TRP A 155 4.65 -5.29 -7.92
N CYS A 156 4.16 -5.04 -6.70
CA CYS A 156 4.00 -6.08 -5.69
C CYS A 156 3.02 -7.16 -6.14
N ASN A 157 1.85 -6.77 -6.67
CA ASN A 157 0.86 -7.72 -7.17
C ASN A 157 1.40 -8.53 -8.36
N ASP A 158 2.10 -7.90 -9.31
CA ASP A 158 2.71 -8.58 -10.46
C ASP A 158 3.81 -9.57 -10.04
N PHE A 159 4.46 -9.34 -8.89
CA PHE A 159 5.36 -10.31 -8.27
C PHE A 159 4.59 -11.47 -7.63
N LEU A 160 3.53 -11.19 -6.86
CA LEU A 160 2.77 -12.19 -6.11
C LEU A 160 1.91 -13.09 -6.99
N VAL A 161 1.39 -12.60 -8.11
CA VAL A 161 0.64 -13.47 -9.02
C VAL A 161 1.49 -14.63 -9.53
N LYS A 162 2.82 -14.44 -9.66
CA LYS A 162 3.79 -15.47 -10.07
C LYS A 162 4.27 -16.35 -8.92
N TYR A 163 4.35 -15.80 -7.71
CA TYR A 163 4.88 -16.47 -6.53
C TYR A 163 3.97 -16.32 -5.30
N PRO A 164 2.69 -16.74 -5.38
CA PRO A 164 1.71 -16.40 -4.34
C PRO A 164 2.04 -17.04 -2.99
N ASN A 165 2.64 -18.24 -3.01
CA ASN A 165 3.13 -18.95 -1.83
C ASN A 165 4.06 -18.09 -0.94
N LYS A 166 4.73 -17.06 -1.48
CA LYS A 166 5.59 -16.17 -0.68
C LYS A 166 4.88 -15.44 0.45
N ILE A 167 3.60 -15.10 0.28
CA ILE A 167 2.78 -14.53 1.36
C ILE A 167 1.87 -15.59 1.93
N PHE A 168 1.21 -16.35 1.06
CA PHE A 168 0.13 -17.21 1.51
C PHE A 168 0.62 -18.33 2.45
N ASP A 169 1.85 -18.80 2.28
CA ASP A 169 2.46 -19.77 3.21
C ASP A 169 3.20 -19.11 4.38
N SER A 170 3.23 -17.77 4.44
CA SER A 170 3.80 -17.03 5.57
C SER A 170 2.80 -16.88 6.72
N GLU A 171 3.32 -16.77 7.94
CA GLU A 171 2.51 -16.42 9.12
C GLU A 171 1.92 -15.00 9.01
N ASP A 172 2.57 -14.13 8.23
CA ASP A 172 2.21 -12.72 8.06
C ASP A 172 0.94 -12.50 7.22
N ILE A 173 0.35 -13.53 6.61
CA ILE A 173 -0.86 -13.38 5.77
C ILE A 173 -2.00 -12.69 6.55
N THR A 174 -2.13 -12.97 7.86
CA THR A 174 -3.16 -12.40 8.73
C THR A 174 -2.93 -10.92 9.04
N SER A 175 -1.72 -10.40 8.79
CA SER A 175 -1.39 -8.98 8.95
C SER A 175 -1.70 -8.13 7.72
N LEU A 176 -2.12 -8.75 6.61
CA LEU A 176 -2.45 -8.02 5.39
C LEU A 176 -3.65 -7.10 5.59
N GLN A 177 -3.57 -5.93 4.98
CA GLN A 177 -4.71 -5.05 4.85
C GLN A 177 -5.72 -5.62 3.85
N GLU A 178 -7.02 -5.38 4.11
CA GLU A 178 -8.10 -5.90 3.26
C GLU A 178 -7.94 -5.49 1.79
N ASN A 179 -7.61 -4.21 1.54
CA ASN A 179 -7.41 -3.70 0.19
C ASN A 179 -6.27 -4.43 -0.55
N ALA A 180 -5.19 -4.79 0.15
CA ALA A 180 -4.11 -5.60 -0.41
C ALA A 180 -4.60 -6.99 -0.80
N LEU A 181 -5.30 -7.67 0.11
CA LEU A 181 -5.87 -9.00 -0.14
C LEU A 181 -6.84 -8.97 -1.33
N VAL A 182 -7.79 -8.03 -1.33
CA VAL A 182 -8.77 -7.81 -2.41
C VAL A 182 -8.07 -7.56 -3.74
N SER A 183 -7.04 -6.70 -3.76
CA SER A 183 -6.30 -6.38 -4.98
C SER A 183 -5.63 -7.62 -5.60
N LEU A 184 -5.15 -8.54 -4.77
CA LEU A 184 -4.50 -9.77 -5.20
C LEU A 184 -5.51 -10.81 -5.68
N ILE A 185 -6.56 -11.11 -4.90
CA ILE A 185 -7.53 -12.16 -5.26
C ILE A 185 -8.39 -11.78 -6.47
N LYS A 186 -8.53 -10.48 -6.76
CA LYS A 186 -9.21 -9.97 -7.96
C LYS A 186 -8.44 -10.27 -9.27
N ARG A 187 -7.13 -10.53 -9.21
CA ARG A 187 -6.29 -10.77 -10.41
C ARG A 187 -6.66 -12.06 -11.14
N ASP A 188 -6.97 -11.97 -12.43
CA ASP A 188 -7.26 -13.15 -13.25
C ASP A 188 -6.06 -14.07 -13.45
N ASP A 189 -4.83 -13.58 -13.33
CA ASP A 189 -3.60 -14.34 -13.56
C ASP A 189 -2.87 -14.75 -12.26
N LEU A 190 -3.54 -14.69 -11.11
CA LEU A 190 -3.00 -15.22 -9.86
C LEU A 190 -2.78 -16.75 -9.98
N GLN A 191 -1.53 -17.20 -9.89
CA GLN A 191 -1.16 -18.62 -10.07
C GLN A 191 -1.41 -19.45 -8.80
N MET A 192 -2.68 -19.57 -8.41
CA MET A 192 -3.09 -20.32 -7.21
C MET A 192 -4.44 -21.02 -7.43
N GLU A 193 -4.60 -22.21 -6.86
CA GLU A 193 -5.86 -22.95 -6.83
C GLU A 193 -6.92 -22.19 -6.02
N GLU A 194 -8.15 -22.14 -6.52
CA GLU A 194 -9.25 -21.38 -5.89
C GLU A 194 -9.57 -21.87 -4.48
N ILE A 195 -9.41 -23.18 -4.22
CA ILE A 195 -9.59 -23.72 -2.87
C ILE A 195 -8.55 -23.17 -1.88
N LYS A 196 -7.31 -22.96 -2.31
CA LYS A 196 -6.28 -22.35 -1.46
C LYS A 196 -6.65 -20.90 -1.16
N ILE A 197 -7.04 -20.13 -2.18
CA ILE A 197 -7.51 -18.75 -2.01
C ILE A 197 -8.66 -18.68 -1.00
N TRP A 198 -9.65 -19.56 -1.12
CA TRP A 198 -10.76 -19.66 -0.16
C TRP A 198 -10.25 -19.88 1.27
N LYS A 199 -9.41 -20.90 1.49
CA LYS A 199 -8.83 -21.22 2.81
C LYS A 199 -8.09 -20.03 3.42
N TYR A 200 -7.35 -19.26 2.61
CA TYR A 200 -6.65 -18.07 3.09
C TYR A 200 -7.59 -16.91 3.41
N ILE A 201 -8.63 -16.68 2.62
CA ILE A 201 -9.63 -15.65 2.90
C ILE A 201 -10.32 -15.94 4.23
N ILE A 202 -10.70 -17.21 4.48
CA ILE A 202 -11.30 -17.63 5.76
C ILE A 202 -10.32 -17.44 6.92
N LYS A 203 -9.07 -17.93 6.78
CA LYS A 203 -8.02 -17.76 7.79
C LYS A 203 -7.78 -16.29 8.13
N TRP A 204 -7.68 -15.44 7.10
CA TRP A 204 -7.51 -13.99 7.26
C TRP A 204 -8.71 -13.37 7.97
N GLY A 205 -9.94 -13.69 7.53
CA GLY A 205 -11.18 -13.16 8.10
C GLY A 205 -11.36 -13.52 9.56
N ILE A 206 -11.02 -14.76 9.96
CA ILE A 206 -11.05 -15.20 11.36
C ILE A 206 -10.00 -14.44 12.17
N ALA A 207 -8.77 -14.31 11.68
CA ALA A 207 -7.72 -13.59 12.38
C ALA A 207 -8.02 -12.10 12.62
N GLN A 208 -8.88 -11.48 11.80
CA GLN A 208 -9.35 -10.11 12.02
C GLN A 208 -10.44 -9.99 13.09
N ASN A 209 -10.98 -11.10 13.60
CA ASN A 209 -12.04 -11.15 14.59
C ASN A 209 -11.56 -11.98 15.80
N PRO A 210 -10.99 -11.34 16.85
CA PRO A 210 -10.35 -12.06 17.96
C PRO A 210 -11.24 -13.06 18.70
N ASP A 211 -12.55 -12.86 18.68
CA ASP A 211 -13.53 -13.76 19.31
C ASP A 211 -13.80 -15.04 18.50
N LEU A 212 -13.30 -15.10 17.25
CA LEU A 212 -13.46 -16.24 16.36
C LEU A 212 -12.22 -17.14 16.38
N SER A 213 -12.44 -18.45 16.39
CA SER A 213 -11.38 -19.45 16.23
C SER A 213 -11.82 -20.53 15.24
N LEU A 214 -10.84 -21.06 14.48
CA LEU A 214 -11.03 -22.18 13.55
C LEU A 214 -11.41 -23.47 14.30
N ASP A 215 -10.77 -23.74 15.44
CA ASP A 215 -10.96 -24.97 16.23
C ASP A 215 -12.29 -25.01 16.99
N GLY A 216 -13.03 -23.91 16.96
CA GLY A 216 -14.31 -23.75 17.65
C GLY A 216 -15.52 -23.67 16.73
N LEU A 217 -15.41 -24.04 15.44
CA LEU A 217 -16.50 -23.85 14.46
C LEU A 217 -17.84 -24.48 14.88
N GLU A 218 -17.80 -25.60 15.60
CA GLU A 218 -18.99 -26.28 16.15
C GLU A 218 -19.77 -25.40 17.15
N ASN A 219 -19.09 -24.45 17.80
CA ASN A 219 -19.66 -23.51 18.77
C ASN A 219 -20.03 -22.16 18.15
N TRP A 220 -19.93 -22.00 16.83
CA TRP A 220 -20.22 -20.71 16.20
C TRP A 220 -21.72 -20.43 16.20
N THR A 221 -22.06 -19.23 16.67
CA THR A 221 -23.42 -18.68 16.61
C THR A 221 -23.67 -18.01 15.25
N ASN A 222 -24.93 -17.67 14.96
CA ASN A 222 -25.28 -16.88 13.77
C ASN A 222 -24.54 -15.52 13.76
N ASP A 223 -24.31 -14.92 14.93
CA ASP A 223 -23.59 -13.64 15.06
C ASP A 223 -22.11 -13.78 14.69
N ASN A 224 -21.50 -14.93 15.00
CA ASN A 224 -20.13 -15.24 14.59
C ASN A 224 -20.03 -15.30 13.06
N PHE A 225 -20.95 -16.00 12.40
CA PHE A 225 -20.99 -16.07 10.94
C PHE A 225 -21.29 -14.71 10.31
N LEU A 226 -22.20 -13.92 10.89
CA LEU A 226 -22.49 -12.57 10.42
C LEU A 226 -21.27 -11.64 10.53
N SER A 227 -20.51 -11.74 11.62
CA SER A 227 -19.27 -10.98 11.82
C SER A 227 -18.22 -11.33 10.76
N LEU A 228 -18.01 -12.63 10.51
CA LEU A 228 -17.12 -13.10 9.44
C LEU A 228 -17.61 -12.63 8.05
N LYS A 229 -18.90 -12.75 7.77
CA LYS A 229 -19.52 -12.29 6.50
C LYS A 229 -19.26 -10.80 6.26
N ASN A 230 -19.48 -9.97 7.28
CA ASN A 230 -19.26 -8.54 7.19
C ASN A 230 -17.77 -8.21 6.95
N ARG A 231 -16.87 -8.90 7.65
CA ARG A 231 -15.42 -8.73 7.48
C ARG A 231 -14.93 -9.12 6.08
N LEU A 232 -15.52 -10.15 5.49
CA LEU A 232 -15.13 -10.69 4.19
C LEU A 232 -15.94 -10.12 3.01
N LYS A 233 -16.82 -9.15 3.26
CA LYS A 233 -17.76 -8.62 2.25
C LYS A 233 -17.07 -8.17 0.96
N SER A 234 -15.88 -7.57 1.03
CA SER A 234 -15.14 -7.14 -0.16
C SER A 234 -14.35 -8.27 -0.83
N CYS A 235 -14.10 -9.37 -0.11
CA CYS A 235 -13.34 -10.52 -0.62
C CYS A 235 -14.22 -11.56 -1.30
N LEU A 236 -15.38 -11.88 -0.72
CA LEU A 236 -16.29 -12.94 -1.20
C LEU A 236 -16.67 -12.79 -2.69
N PRO A 237 -16.95 -11.59 -3.24
CA PRO A 237 -17.28 -11.41 -4.65
C PRO A 237 -16.15 -11.77 -5.63
N HIS A 238 -14.93 -11.99 -5.15
CA HIS A 238 -13.75 -12.28 -5.97
C HIS A 238 -13.31 -13.76 -5.92
N VAL A 239 -14.04 -14.61 -5.20
CA VAL A 239 -13.80 -16.06 -5.16
C VAL A 239 -14.48 -16.73 -6.35
N ARG A 240 -13.75 -17.56 -7.11
CA ARG A 240 -14.33 -18.30 -8.25
C ARG A 240 -14.92 -19.63 -7.77
N TYR A 241 -16.03 -19.57 -7.03
CA TYR A 241 -16.65 -20.75 -6.41
C TYR A 241 -16.90 -21.90 -7.39
N PHE A 242 -17.33 -21.59 -8.62
CA PHE A 242 -17.61 -22.58 -9.65
C PHE A 242 -16.37 -23.22 -10.29
N GLN A 243 -15.17 -22.84 -9.85
CA GLN A 243 -13.89 -23.42 -10.24
C GLN A 243 -13.26 -24.23 -9.09
N ILE A 244 -13.94 -24.34 -7.95
CA ILE A 244 -13.56 -25.20 -6.83
C ILE A 244 -14.15 -26.60 -7.09
N SER A 245 -13.41 -27.66 -6.76
CA SER A 245 -13.89 -29.03 -6.94
C SER A 245 -15.09 -29.33 -6.02
N GLY A 246 -16.00 -30.22 -6.44
CA GLY A 246 -17.15 -30.59 -5.61
C GLY A 246 -16.76 -31.15 -4.24
N TYR A 247 -15.67 -31.93 -4.18
CA TYR A 247 -15.11 -32.45 -2.92
C TYR A 247 -14.65 -31.30 -2.01
N ASP A 248 -13.89 -30.34 -2.56
CA ASP A 248 -13.42 -29.19 -1.80
C ASP A 248 -14.56 -28.25 -1.35
N ILE A 249 -15.64 -28.14 -2.13
CA ILE A 249 -16.84 -27.40 -1.72
C ILE A 249 -17.42 -28.01 -0.46
N VAL A 250 -17.59 -29.33 -0.41
CA VAL A 250 -18.15 -30.04 0.73
C VAL A 250 -17.22 -29.94 1.95
N ASP A 251 -15.93 -30.18 1.76
CA ASP A 251 -15.00 -30.28 2.88
C ASP A 251 -14.63 -28.92 3.48
N TYR A 252 -14.58 -27.86 2.66
CA TYR A 252 -13.98 -26.58 3.08
C TYR A 252 -14.87 -25.35 2.87
N VAL A 253 -15.83 -25.37 1.95
CA VAL A 253 -16.74 -24.22 1.72
C VAL A 253 -18.03 -24.37 2.51
N GLN A 254 -18.62 -25.55 2.50
CA GLN A 254 -19.87 -25.88 3.22
C GLN A 254 -19.85 -25.54 4.71
N PRO A 255 -18.75 -25.74 5.47
CA PRO A 255 -18.73 -25.38 6.89
C PRO A 255 -18.99 -23.89 7.14
N TYR A 256 -18.74 -23.03 6.15
CA TYR A 256 -18.94 -21.58 6.22
C TYR A 256 -20.10 -21.07 5.36
N HIS A 257 -20.97 -21.95 4.84
CA HIS A 257 -22.02 -21.56 3.88
C HIS A 257 -22.91 -20.38 4.36
N GLN A 258 -23.08 -20.20 5.67
CA GLN A 258 -23.85 -19.10 6.27
C GLN A 258 -23.31 -17.70 5.92
N ILE A 259 -22.03 -17.57 5.56
CA ILE A 259 -21.46 -16.29 5.14
C ILE A 259 -21.82 -15.93 3.69
N LEU A 260 -22.32 -16.89 2.92
CA LEU A 260 -22.72 -16.71 1.53
C LEU A 260 -24.19 -16.33 1.45
N ASP A 261 -24.59 -15.66 0.36
CA ASP A 261 -26.00 -15.41 0.11
C ASP A 261 -26.70 -16.72 -0.30
N ARG A 262 -27.95 -16.91 0.14
CA ARG A 262 -28.69 -18.17 -0.06
C ARG A 262 -28.72 -18.62 -1.53
N ASN A 263 -29.02 -17.69 -2.45
CA ASN A 263 -29.05 -17.99 -3.89
C ASN A 263 -27.68 -18.45 -4.41
N LEU A 264 -26.59 -17.82 -3.94
CA LEU A 264 -25.23 -18.20 -4.33
C LEU A 264 -24.90 -19.59 -3.80
N TRP A 265 -25.22 -19.88 -2.54
CA TRP A 265 -24.99 -21.20 -1.95
C TRP A 265 -25.76 -22.31 -2.67
N ASP A 266 -27.04 -22.08 -2.96
CA ASP A 266 -27.88 -23.04 -3.69
C ASP A 266 -27.29 -23.35 -5.08
N ASP A 267 -26.79 -22.33 -5.78
CA ASP A 267 -26.18 -22.48 -7.09
C ASP A 267 -24.83 -23.20 -7.04
N ILE A 268 -24.00 -22.92 -6.01
CA ILE A 268 -22.75 -23.64 -5.76
C ILE A 268 -23.04 -25.13 -5.59
N MET A 269 -24.03 -25.49 -4.74
CA MET A 269 -24.38 -26.88 -4.51
C MET A 269 -24.98 -27.57 -5.74
N LYS A 270 -25.80 -26.87 -6.54
CA LYS A 270 -26.29 -27.39 -7.83
C LYS A 270 -25.13 -27.77 -8.76
N ARG A 271 -24.13 -26.90 -8.88
CA ARG A 271 -22.96 -27.11 -9.76
C ARG A 271 -21.98 -28.15 -9.21
N ALA A 272 -21.86 -28.27 -7.88
CA ALA A 272 -21.07 -29.31 -7.24
C ALA A 272 -21.62 -30.72 -7.53
N VAL A 273 -22.95 -30.88 -7.56
CA VAL A 273 -23.60 -32.17 -7.88
C VAL A 273 -23.64 -32.44 -9.39
N ASN A 274 -23.94 -31.42 -10.20
CA ASN A 274 -23.98 -31.54 -11.65
C ASN A 274 -23.43 -30.26 -12.30
N PRO A 275 -22.23 -30.31 -12.89
CA PRO A 275 -21.59 -29.16 -13.51
C PRO A 275 -22.39 -28.49 -14.63
N ASN A 276 -23.38 -29.16 -15.23
CA ASN A 276 -24.20 -28.63 -16.33
C ASN A 276 -25.51 -27.98 -15.87
N ARG A 277 -25.80 -27.91 -14.56
CA ARG A 277 -27.04 -27.28 -14.07
C ARG A 277 -27.07 -25.78 -14.35
N GLN A 278 -28.23 -25.30 -14.80
CA GLN A 278 -28.49 -23.86 -14.90
C GLN A 278 -28.52 -23.23 -13.50
N ILE A 279 -27.93 -22.04 -13.41
CA ILE A 279 -27.80 -21.25 -12.18
C ILE A 279 -28.04 -19.77 -12.53
N SER A 280 -28.41 -18.95 -11.55
CA SER A 280 -28.63 -17.51 -11.73
C SER A 280 -27.43 -16.67 -11.29
N SER A 281 -26.52 -17.25 -10.52
CA SER A 281 -25.30 -16.61 -10.04
C SER A 281 -24.32 -16.28 -11.17
N ILE A 282 -23.63 -15.13 -11.05
CA ILE A 282 -22.56 -14.73 -11.97
C ILE A 282 -21.38 -15.71 -11.84
N ILE A 283 -20.94 -16.26 -12.96
CA ILE A 283 -19.79 -17.16 -13.00
C ILE A 283 -18.54 -16.36 -13.36
N LEU A 284 -17.58 -16.29 -12.43
CA LEU A 284 -16.26 -15.77 -12.74
C LEU A 284 -15.48 -16.79 -13.59
N PRO A 285 -14.81 -16.36 -14.67
CA PRO A 285 -14.06 -17.25 -15.56
C PRO A 285 -12.83 -17.82 -14.82
N PRO A 286 -12.34 -19.02 -15.16
CA PRO A 286 -11.13 -19.59 -14.55
C PRO A 286 -9.93 -18.63 -14.59
N ARG A 287 -9.04 -18.71 -13.59
CA ARG A 287 -7.78 -17.93 -13.62
C ARG A 287 -6.92 -18.33 -14.82
N THR A 288 -6.32 -17.33 -15.45
CA THR A 288 -5.39 -17.50 -16.57
C THR A 288 -4.09 -18.12 -16.06
N LYS A 289 -3.66 -19.23 -16.67
CA LYS A 289 -2.34 -19.82 -16.38
C LYS A 289 -1.27 -19.03 -17.14
N LEU A 290 -0.28 -18.50 -16.42
CA LEU A 290 0.87 -17.88 -17.04
C LEU A 290 1.74 -18.99 -17.65
N THR A 291 1.83 -19.05 -18.97
CA THR A 291 2.85 -19.87 -19.64
C THR A 291 4.21 -19.28 -19.31
N ALA A 292 5.08 -20.05 -18.64
CA ALA A 292 6.43 -19.61 -18.36
C ALA A 292 7.18 -19.36 -19.68
N THR A 293 7.32 -18.10 -20.08
CA THR A 293 8.38 -17.72 -21.03
C THR A 293 9.69 -17.80 -20.26
N LEU A 294 10.41 -18.91 -20.44
CA LEU A 294 11.79 -19.04 -19.98
C LEU A 294 12.57 -17.83 -20.52
N PRO A 295 13.24 -17.02 -19.66
CA PRO A 295 14.10 -15.96 -20.16
C PRO A 295 15.20 -16.59 -21.01
N THR A 296 15.36 -16.09 -22.24
CA THR A 296 16.48 -16.43 -23.10
C THR A 296 17.76 -16.14 -22.33
N ARG A 297 18.58 -17.17 -22.09
CA ARG A 297 19.94 -17.00 -21.58
C ARG A 297 20.69 -16.17 -22.62
N THR A 298 20.90 -14.89 -22.38
CA THR A 298 22.00 -14.16 -23.01
C THR A 298 23.28 -14.79 -22.45
N MET A 299 23.99 -15.55 -23.30
CA MET A 299 25.38 -15.93 -23.07
C MET A 299 26.27 -14.70 -23.12
#